data_AF-T0XYK0-F1
#
_entry.id   AF-T0XYK0-F1
#
_cell.length_a   1.000
_cell.length_b   1.000
_cell.length_c   1.000
_cell.angle_alpha   90.00
_cell.angle_beta   90.00
_cell.angle_gamma   90.00
#
_symmetry.space_group_name_H-M   'P 1'
#
loop_
_entity.id
_entity.type
_entity.pdbx_description
1 polymer ?
#
loop_
_entity_poly.entity_id
_entity_poly.type
_entity_poly.pdbx_seq_one_letter_code
_entity_poly.pdbx_strand_id
1 'polypeptide(L)'
;KGATLARLIEMADALGLANRPLRLELDELDQLATPCILHWDLNHFVVLKRVRGSTVEIHDPAVGERRLPLREVSAHFTGVALELMPSPRFERKKAEPPLALRRLLGRVRGLPSALLQVLGLALVLEIFASGQPAIRADRARSGRGRG
;
A
#
# COMPACT_ATOMS: atom_id res chain seq x y z
N LYS A 1 9.96 -15.15 10.27
CA LYS A 1 10.50 -14.76 11.60
C LYS A 1 9.67 -13.58 12.08
N GLY A 2 8.79 -13.78 13.06
CA GLY A 2 7.93 -12.72 13.59
C GLY A 2 8.75 -11.63 14.27
N ALA A 3 8.24 -10.39 14.29
CA ALA A 3 8.82 -9.35 15.12
C ALA A 3 8.66 -9.74 16.60
N THR A 4 9.70 -9.59 17.41
CA THR A 4 9.60 -9.76 18.87
C THR A 4 9.35 -8.41 19.52
N LEU A 5 8.73 -8.38 20.69
CA LEU A 5 8.56 -7.14 21.47
C LEU A 5 9.92 -6.47 21.73
N ALA A 6 10.96 -7.26 22.04
CA ALA A 6 12.33 -6.76 22.22
C ALA A 6 12.83 -6.04 20.96
N ARG A 7 12.56 -6.57 19.77
CA ARG A 7 12.96 -5.93 18.51
C ARG A 7 12.21 -4.62 18.26
N LEU A 8 10.93 -4.54 18.65
CA LEU A 8 10.16 -3.30 18.57
C LEU A 8 10.71 -2.23 19.51
N ILE A 9 11.12 -2.61 20.72
CA ILE A 9 11.76 -1.73 21.70
C ILE A 9 13.08 -1.20 21.14
N GLU A 10 13.96 -2.08 20.64
CA GLU A 10 15.23 -1.69 20.01
C GLU A 10 15.03 -0.71 18.85
N MET A 11 14.00 -0.96 18.01
CA MET A 11 13.67 -0.08 16.90
C MET A 11 13.13 1.27 17.36
N ALA A 12 12.26 1.28 18.38
CA ALA A 12 11.74 2.51 18.98
C ALA A 12 12.88 3.37 19.53
N ASP A 13 13.81 2.76 20.28
CA ASP A 13 14.99 3.43 20.81
C ASP A 13 15.90 3.98 19.70
N ALA A 14 16.13 3.20 18.65
CA ALA A 14 16.92 3.64 17.48
C ALA A 14 16.26 4.80 16.72
N LEU A 15 14.93 4.92 16.78
CA LEU A 15 14.18 6.05 16.23
C LEU A 15 14.10 7.25 17.20
N GLY A 16 14.66 7.13 18.40
CA GLY A 16 14.56 8.16 19.43
C GLY A 16 13.16 8.25 20.05
N LEU A 17 12.39 7.16 20.05
CA LEU A 17 11.11 7.07 20.76
C LEU A 17 11.35 6.46 22.14
N ALA A 18 10.92 7.16 23.19
CA ALA A 18 10.82 6.58 24.52
C ALA A 18 9.71 5.53 24.51
N ASN A 19 10.02 4.34 24.99
CA ASN A 19 9.09 3.22 25.00
C ASN A 19 8.76 2.80 26.43
N ARG A 20 7.51 2.38 26.66
CA ARG A 20 7.04 1.87 27.95
C ARG A 20 6.19 0.62 27.71
N PRO A 21 6.78 -0.58 27.84
CA PRO A 21 6.00 -1.81 27.81
C PRO A 21 5.19 -1.92 29.10
N LEU A 22 3.90 -2.23 28.98
CA LEU A 22 3.03 -2.44 30.12
C LEU A 22 2.10 -3.63 29.88
N ARG A 23 1.65 -4.21 31.00
CA ARG A 23 0.64 -5.27 31.01
C ARG A 23 -0.61 -4.71 31.65
N LEU A 24 -1.73 -4.86 30.98
CA LEU A 24 -3.02 -4.31 31.41
C LEU A 24 -4.16 -5.22 30.96
N GLU A 25 -5.30 -5.05 31.59
CA GLU A 25 -6.53 -5.73 31.19
C GLU A 25 -7.29 -4.92 30.14
N LEU A 26 -8.30 -5.55 29.55
CA LEU A 26 -9.08 -4.97 28.47
C LEU A 26 -9.81 -3.68 28.87
N ASP A 27 -10.25 -3.61 30.12
CA ASP A 27 -10.99 -2.48 30.69
C ASP A 27 -10.11 -1.26 30.93
N GLU A 28 -8.78 -1.40 30.82
CA GLU A 28 -7.80 -0.34 31.01
C GLU A 28 -7.28 0.21 29.66
N LEU A 29 -7.77 -0.32 28.53
CA LEU A 29 -7.36 0.11 27.18
C LEU A 29 -7.65 1.59 26.92
N ASP A 30 -8.66 2.16 27.57
CA ASP A 30 -9.04 3.57 27.44
C ASP A 30 -8.12 4.52 28.23
N GLN A 31 -7.33 3.99 29.18
CA GLN A 31 -6.35 4.72 29.97
C GLN A 31 -4.99 4.83 29.28
N LEU A 32 -4.77 4.07 28.21
CA LEU A 32 -3.53 4.07 27.44
C LEU A 32 -3.29 5.38 26.69
N ALA A 33 -2.02 5.80 26.64
CA ALA A 33 -1.60 6.90 25.79
C ALA A 33 -1.65 6.48 24.30
N THR A 34 -2.62 7.01 23.55
CA THR A 34 -2.73 6.75 22.10
C THR A 34 -1.86 7.71 21.27
N PRO A 35 -1.21 7.24 20.19
CA PRO A 35 -1.23 5.88 19.67
C PRO A 35 -0.27 4.96 20.43
N CYS A 36 -0.68 3.72 20.69
CA CYS A 36 0.17 2.69 21.30
C CYS A 36 0.11 1.39 20.50
N ILE A 37 1.09 0.50 20.70
CA ILE A 37 1.15 -0.79 20.02
C ILE A 37 0.58 -1.86 20.96
N LEU A 38 -0.37 -2.66 20.48
CA LEU A 38 -0.95 -3.80 21.19
C LEU A 38 -0.40 -5.10 20.62
N HIS A 39 -0.13 -6.06 21.51
CA HIS A 39 0.17 -7.42 21.11
C HIS A 39 -1.13 -8.19 20.83
N TRP A 40 -1.14 -8.90 19.70
CA TRP A 40 -2.33 -9.48 19.09
C TRP A 40 -2.10 -10.93 18.70
N ASP A 41 -3.03 -11.82 19.02
CA ASP A 41 -3.03 -13.26 18.66
C ASP A 41 -1.72 -14.01 18.93
N LEU A 42 -0.95 -13.53 19.93
CA LEU A 42 0.37 -14.06 20.33
C LEU A 42 1.43 -14.10 19.20
N ASN A 43 1.17 -13.49 18.05
CA ASN A 43 2.02 -13.61 16.87
C ASN A 43 2.12 -12.33 16.02
N HIS A 44 1.37 -11.28 16.38
CA HIS A 44 1.33 -10.04 15.61
C HIS A 44 1.17 -8.80 16.51
N PHE A 45 1.35 -7.62 15.93
CA PHE A 45 1.22 -6.34 16.61
C PHE A 45 0.29 -5.42 15.81
N VAL A 46 -0.63 -4.77 16.51
CA VAL A 46 -1.55 -3.79 15.93
C VAL A 46 -1.37 -2.44 16.63
N VAL A 47 -1.71 -1.34 15.96
CA VAL A 47 -1.60 0.00 16.57
C VAL A 47 -2.98 0.44 17.04
N LEU A 48 -3.13 0.70 18.33
CA LEU A 48 -4.33 1.33 18.88
C LEU A 48 -4.35 2.81 18.49
N LYS A 49 -5.38 3.22 17.74
CA LYS A 49 -5.59 4.61 17.35
C LYS A 49 -6.45 5.33 18.39
N ARG A 50 -7.56 4.72 18.80
CA ARG A 50 -8.52 5.32 19.74
C ARG A 50 -9.46 4.28 20.34
N VAL A 51 -9.85 4.49 21.60
CA VAL A 51 -10.98 3.78 22.23
C VAL A 51 -12.17 4.74 22.33
N ARG A 52 -13.37 4.29 21.97
CA ARG A 52 -14.63 5.04 22.04
C ARG A 52 -15.71 4.16 22.67
N GLY A 53 -15.90 4.28 23.97
CA GLY A 53 -16.88 3.47 24.71
C GLY A 53 -16.60 1.98 24.47
N SER A 54 -17.56 1.27 23.88
CA SER A 54 -17.43 -0.16 23.58
C SER A 54 -16.77 -0.49 22.23
N THR A 55 -16.20 0.49 21.52
CA THR A 55 -15.57 0.30 20.20
C THR A 55 -14.11 0.74 20.23
N VAL A 56 -13.24 -0.08 19.64
CA VAL A 56 -11.81 0.15 19.54
C VAL A 56 -11.43 0.35 18.07
N GLU A 57 -10.76 1.46 17.77
CA GLU A 57 -10.19 1.78 16.46
C GLU A 57 -8.72 1.36 16.47
N ILE A 58 -8.36 0.36 15.64
CA ILE A 58 -6.99 -0.14 15.49
C ILE A 58 -6.51 0.00 14.04
N HIS A 59 -5.21 0.12 13.85
CA HIS A 59 -4.55 -0.04 12.57
C HIS A 59 -3.82 -1.37 12.56
N ASP A 60 -4.29 -2.27 11.70
CA ASP A 60 -3.70 -3.57 11.44
C ASP A 60 -2.78 -3.48 10.20
N PRO A 61 -1.46 -3.74 10.32
CA PRO A 61 -0.55 -3.82 9.17
C PRO A 61 -1.03 -4.69 8.00
N ALA A 62 -1.83 -5.74 8.25
CA ALA A 62 -2.28 -6.66 7.22
C ALA A 62 -3.55 -6.20 6.48
N VAL A 63 -4.44 -5.47 7.17
CA VAL A 63 -5.80 -5.16 6.69
C VAL A 63 -6.08 -3.66 6.61
N GLY A 64 -5.32 -2.84 7.35
CA GLY A 64 -5.50 -1.40 7.47
C GLY A 64 -6.30 -0.99 8.71
N GLU A 65 -7.03 0.12 8.62
CA GLU A 65 -7.84 0.63 9.73
C GLU A 65 -9.07 -0.28 9.96
N ARG A 66 -9.22 -0.76 11.20
CA ARG A 66 -10.34 -1.59 11.64
C ARG A 66 -11.01 -0.98 12.86
N ARG A 67 -12.32 -1.15 12.95
CA ARG A 67 -13.13 -0.77 14.10
C ARG A 67 -13.79 -2.02 14.64
N LEU A 68 -13.43 -2.40 15.86
CA LEU A 68 -13.85 -3.66 16.46
C LEU A 68 -14.59 -3.37 17.76
N PRO A 69 -15.68 -4.09 18.06
CA PRO A 69 -16.30 -4.01 19.38
C PRO A 69 -15.34 -4.61 20.42
N LEU A 70 -15.41 -4.09 21.64
CA LEU A 70 -14.52 -4.48 22.75
C LEU A 70 -14.48 -6.01 22.99
N ARG A 71 -15.62 -6.68 22.84
CA ARG A 71 -15.76 -8.16 22.91
C ARG A 71 -14.94 -8.94 21.88
N GLU A 72 -14.68 -8.35 20.72
CA GLU A 72 -13.88 -8.98 19.68
C GLU A 72 -12.39 -8.76 19.99
N VAL A 73 -12.05 -7.56 20.45
CA VAL A 73 -10.70 -7.24 20.94
C VAL A 73 -10.26 -8.19 22.05
N SER A 74 -11.16 -8.57 22.97
CA SER A 74 -10.83 -9.48 24.06
C SER A 74 -10.43 -10.89 23.65
N ALA A 75 -10.90 -11.35 22.49
CA ALA A 75 -10.50 -12.67 21.98
C ALA A 75 -9.04 -12.67 21.49
N HIS A 76 -8.53 -11.52 21.07
CA HIS A 76 -7.24 -11.39 20.40
C HIS A 76 -6.16 -10.69 21.23
N PHE A 77 -6.56 -9.80 22.15
CA PHE A 77 -5.65 -9.02 22.97
C PHE A 77 -5.00 -9.90 24.03
N THR A 78 -3.68 -9.88 24.09
CA THR A 78 -2.93 -10.76 25.00
C THR A 78 -2.61 -10.10 26.35
N GLY A 79 -3.12 -8.90 26.61
CA GLY A 79 -2.79 -8.14 27.83
C GLY A 79 -1.50 -7.31 27.75
N VAL A 80 -0.79 -7.28 26.63
CA VAL A 80 0.50 -6.58 26.49
C VAL A 80 0.37 -5.39 25.55
N ALA A 81 0.76 -4.21 26.02
CA ALA A 81 0.82 -2.98 25.24
C ALA A 81 2.20 -2.30 25.36
N LEU A 82 2.53 -1.50 24.35
CA LEU A 82 3.75 -0.72 24.26
C LEU A 82 3.38 0.73 23.93
N GLU A 83 3.53 1.60 24.91
CA GLU A 83 3.40 3.04 24.70
C GLU A 83 4.67 3.61 24.09
N LEU A 84 4.50 4.54 23.16
CA LEU A 84 5.61 5.21 22.47
C LEU A 84 5.42 6.71 22.57
N MET A 85 6.45 7.40 23.03
CA MET A 85 6.48 8.86 23.15
C MET A 85 7.72 9.41 22.44
N PRO A 86 7.61 10.56 21.75
CA PRO A 86 8.78 11.20 21.17
C PRO A 86 9.74 11.62 22.28
N SER A 87 10.98 11.13 22.25
CA SER A 87 12.02 11.60 23.16
C SER A 87 12.69 12.87 22.62
N PRO A 88 13.54 13.57 23.40
CA PRO A 88 14.33 14.70 22.90
C PRO A 88 15.25 14.36 21.70
N ARG A 89 15.56 13.08 21.48
CA ARG A 89 16.35 12.59 20.34
C ARG A 89 15.49 12.29 19.10
N PHE A 90 14.17 12.42 19.20
CA PHE A 90 13.27 12.11 18.09
C PHE A 90 13.38 13.17 16.99
N GLU A 91 13.80 12.75 15.80
CA GLU A 91 13.79 13.59 14.62
C GLU A 91 12.62 13.23 13.70
N ARG A 92 11.71 14.18 13.49
CA ARG A 92 10.59 14.02 12.57
C ARG A 92 11.11 14.01 11.12
N LYS A 93 11.28 12.82 10.55
CA LYS A 93 11.54 12.66 9.12
C LYS A 93 10.29 12.99 8.31
N LYS A 94 10.45 13.76 7.22
CA LYS A 94 9.37 13.98 6.26
C LYS A 94 9.10 12.65 5.53
N ALA A 95 7.83 12.33 5.34
CA ALA A 95 7.42 11.17 4.54
C ALA A 95 8.06 11.30 3.15
N GLU A 96 8.66 10.22 2.65
CA GLU A 96 9.14 10.20 1.29
C GLU A 96 7.96 10.47 0.34
N PRO A 97 8.14 11.33 -0.69
CA PRO A 97 7.06 11.61 -1.62
C PRO A 97 6.56 10.31 -2.24
N PRO A 98 5.24 10.18 -2.50
CA PRO A 98 4.66 8.96 -3.06
C PRO A 98 5.45 8.55 -4.30
N LEU A 99 5.74 7.25 -4.41
CA LEU A 99 6.51 6.67 -5.49
C LEU A 99 5.91 7.09 -6.83
N ALA A 100 6.49 8.10 -7.48
CA ALA A 100 6.07 8.48 -8.81
C ALA A 100 6.39 7.31 -9.74
N LEU A 101 5.42 6.87 -10.55
CA LEU A 101 5.61 5.85 -11.61
C LEU A 101 6.84 6.15 -12.49
N ARG A 102 7.15 7.45 -12.67
CA ARG A 102 8.33 7.95 -13.37
C ARG A 102 9.68 7.53 -12.74
N ARG A 103 9.72 7.20 -11.44
CA ARG A 103 10.90 6.65 -10.76
C ARG A 103 11.01 5.13 -10.95
N LEU A 104 9.89 4.42 -11.03
CA LEU A 104 9.87 2.98 -11.34
C LEU A 104 10.26 2.69 -12.78
N LEU A 105 9.82 3.53 -13.72
CA LEU A 105 10.19 3.43 -15.14
C LEU A 105 11.67 3.74 -15.40
N GLY A 106 12.40 4.20 -14.38
CA GLY A 106 13.77 4.68 -14.53
C GLY A 106 13.84 5.86 -15.50
N ARG A 107 15.01 6.49 -15.59
CA ARG A 107 15.26 7.44 -16.68
C ARG A 107 15.59 6.66 -17.94
N VAL A 108 14.61 6.01 -18.56
CA VAL A 108 14.77 5.36 -19.87
C VAL A 108 15.06 6.44 -20.92
N ARG A 109 16.35 6.72 -21.13
CA ARG A 109 16.85 7.53 -22.24
C ARG A 109 16.49 6.80 -23.53
N GLY A 110 15.65 7.41 -24.37
CA GLY A 110 15.31 6.89 -25.70
C GLY A 110 13.89 6.34 -25.85
N LEU A 111 13.12 6.16 -24.77
CA LEU A 111 11.70 5.80 -24.84
C LEU A 111 10.86 6.70 -25.77
N PRO A 112 11.01 8.05 -25.77
CA PRO A 112 10.24 8.89 -26.68
C PRO A 112 10.60 8.65 -28.15
N SER A 113 11.86 8.33 -28.46
CA SER A 113 12.30 8.03 -29.83
C SER A 113 11.72 6.69 -30.31
N ALA A 114 11.77 5.66 -29.45
CA ALA A 114 11.19 4.35 -29.75
C ALA A 114 9.66 4.43 -29.93
N LEU A 115 8.96 5.19 -29.07
CA LEU A 115 7.52 5.45 -29.22
C LEU A 115 7.20 6.15 -30.54
N LEU A 116 8.02 7.14 -30.93
CA LEU A 116 7.84 7.84 -32.21
C LEU A 116 8.06 6.92 -33.41
N GLN A 117 9.06 6.03 -33.35
CA GLN A 117 9.32 5.04 -34.39
C GLN A 117 8.16 4.05 -34.53
N VAL A 118 7.64 3.53 -33.42
CA VAL A 118 6.49 2.61 -33.41
C VAL A 118 5.24 3.31 -33.95
N LEU A 119 4.99 4.55 -33.51
CA LEU A 119 3.86 5.34 -33.99
C LEU A 119 3.97 5.64 -35.49
N GLY A 120 5.16 6.00 -35.95
CA GLY A 120 5.43 6.22 -37.38
C GLY A 120 5.23 4.97 -38.22
N LEU A 121 5.74 3.82 -37.75
CA LEU A 121 5.54 2.53 -38.42
C LEU A 121 4.05 2.17 -38.46
N ALA A 122 3.33 2.34 -37.36
CA ALA A 122 1.89 2.10 -37.28
C ALA A 122 1.11 3.00 -38.26
N LEU A 123 1.47 4.28 -38.37
CA LEU A 123 0.88 5.22 -39.32
C LEU A 123 1.11 4.78 -40.77
N VAL A 124 2.32 4.34 -41.12
CA VAL A 124 2.61 3.82 -42.45
C VAL A 124 1.73 2.60 -42.74
N LEU A 125 1.66 1.64 -41.82
CA LEU A 125 0.81 0.46 -41.96
C LEU A 125 -0.66 0.82 -42.10
N GLU A 126 -1.17 1.80 -41.34
CA GLU A 126 -2.55 2.26 -41.43
C GLU A 126 -2.86 2.93 -42.77
N ILE A 127 -1.91 3.69 -43.33
CA ILE A 127 -2.04 4.28 -44.68
C ILE A 127 -2.07 3.19 -45.75
N PHE A 128 -1.19 2.19 -45.66
CA PHE A 128 -1.21 1.06 -46.59
C PHE A 128 -2.48 0.20 -46.47
N ALA A 129 -2.95 -0.05 -45.24
CA ALA A 129 -4.17 -0.80 -44.97
C ALA A 129 -5.42 -0.04 -45.45
N SER A 130 -5.50 1.28 -45.22
CA SER A 130 -6.57 2.13 -45.72
C SER A 130 -6.51 2.37 -47.24
N GLY A 131 -5.37 2.12 -47.88
CA GLY A 131 -5.21 2.11 -49.34
C GLY A 131 -5.68 0.81 -50.02
N GLN A 132 -5.87 -0.27 -49.28
CA GLN A 132 -6.33 -1.57 -49.81
C GLN A 132 -7.84 -1.72 -50.14
N PRO A 133 -8.80 -0.85 -49.76
CA PRO A 133 -10.20 -1.04 -50.15
C PRO A 133 -10.42 -0.74 -51.65
N ALA A 134 -9.49 -0.04 -52.31
CA ALA A 134 -9.58 0.22 -53.75
C ALA A 134 -9.27 -1.03 -54.61
N ILE A 135 -8.37 -1.91 -54.15
CA ILE A 135 -7.93 -3.07 -54.95
C ILE A 135 -8.88 -4.27 -54.78
N ARG A 136 -9.63 -4.35 -53.68
CA ARG A 136 -10.62 -5.41 -53.46
C ARG A 136 -11.96 -5.14 -54.18
N ALA A 137 -12.25 -3.89 -54.57
CA ALA A 137 -13.48 -3.52 -55.27
C ALA A 137 -13.51 -3.92 -56.76
N ASP A 138 -12.35 -4.21 -57.37
CA ASP A 138 -12.29 -4.60 -58.78
C ASP A 138 -12.61 -6.11 -59.01
N ARG A 139 -12.31 -6.96 -58.03
CA ARG A 139 -12.57 -8.41 -58.16
C ARG A 139 -14.04 -8.82 -57.98
N ALA A 140 -14.88 -7.94 -57.41
CA ALA A 140 -16.30 -8.21 -57.22
C ALA A 140 -17.16 -7.97 -58.48
N ARG A 141 -16.62 -7.35 -59.53
CA ARG A 141 -17.34 -7.08 -60.80
C ARG A 141 -17.05 -8.07 -61.93
N SER A 142 -16.00 -8.89 -61.83
CA SER A 142 -15.59 -9.84 -62.88
C SER A 142 -16.24 -11.25 -62.76
N GLY A 143 -17.13 -11.48 -61.79
CA GLY A 143 -17.78 -12.78 -61.57
C GLY A 143 -19.22 -12.89 -62.12
N ARG A 144 -19.75 -11.84 -62.77
CA ARG A 144 -21.13 -11.82 -63.26
C ARG A 144 -21.16 -11.49 -64.74
N GLY A 145 -20.73 -12.43 -65.58
CA GLY A 145 -20.76 -12.27 -67.02
C GLY A 145 -20.07 -13.39 -67.75
N ARG A 146 -20.69 -14.58 -67.76
CA ARG A 146 -20.71 -15.56 -68.85
C ARG A 146 -21.50 -16.78 -68.37
N GLY A 147 -22.76 -16.83 -68.80
CA GLY A 147 -23.35 -18.10 -69.21
C GLY A 147 -22.80 -18.52 -70.56
#